data_AF-A0A945Z2E4-F1
#
_entry.id   AF-A0A945Z2E4-F1
#
_cell.length_a   1.000
_cell.length_b   1.000
_cell.length_c   1.000
_cell.angle_alpha   90.00
_cell.angle_beta   90.00
_cell.angle_gamma   90.00
#
_symmetry.space_group_name_H-M   'P 1'
#
loop_
_entity.id
_entity.type
_entity.pdbx_description
1 polymer ?
#
loop_
_entity_poly.entity_id
_entity_poly.type
_entity_poly.pdbx_seq_one_letter_code
_entity_poly.pdbx_strand_id
1 'polypeptide(L)' 'MQFWATYCKVLGYVWLVATGLLILVGISNVWIKDGFSGVQDLLSLSNAVNYIAMAIAVIPGIVLLKLSENLRSKVKTRE' A
#
# COMPACT_ATOMS: atom_id res chain seq x y z
N MET A 1 -20.70 13.36 7.50
CA MET A 1 -19.72 12.35 7.97
C MET A 1 -19.62 11.14 7.04
N GLN A 2 -20.71 10.66 6.43
CA GLN A 2 -20.65 9.58 5.42
C GLN A 2 -19.77 9.91 4.21
N PHE A 3 -19.84 11.14 3.69
CA PHE A 3 -18.99 11.59 2.57
C PHE A 3 -17.49 11.41 2.86
N TRP A 4 -17.03 11.84 4.04
CA TRP A 4 -15.64 11.68 4.48
C TRP A 4 -15.22 10.20 4.65
N ALA A 5 -16.11 9.36 5.17
CA ALA A 5 -15.86 7.92 5.27
C ALA A 5 -15.69 7.27 3.89
N THR A 6 -16.57 7.59 2.93
CA THR A 6 -16.47 7.09 1.55
C THR A 6 -15.21 7.61 0.86
N TYR A 7 -14.89 8.90 1.02
CA TYR A 7 -13.70 9.51 0.44
C TYR A 7 -12.42 8.84 0.92
N CYS A 8 -12.22 8.71 2.25
CA CYS A 8 -11.06 8.01 2.82
C CYS A 8 -10.95 6.55 2.36
N LYS A 9 -12.10 5.86 2.19
CA LYS A 9 -12.11 4.47 1.71
C LYS A 9 -11.61 4.38 0.27
N VAL A 10 -12.15 5.21 -0.62
CA VAL A 10 -11.74 5.23 -2.05
C VAL A 10 -10.27 5.59 -2.17
N LEU A 11 -9.83 6.64 -1.46
CA LEU A 11 -8.45 7.10 -1.50
C LEU A 11 -7.48 6.05 -0.93
N GLY A 12 -7.85 5.36 0.14
CA GLY A 12 -7.08 4.24 0.69
C GLY A 12 -6.93 3.08 -0.30
N TYR A 13 -8.01 2.70 -1.00
CA TYR A 13 -7.96 1.67 -2.05
C TYR A 13 -7.11 2.11 -3.25
N VAL A 14 -7.31 3.32 -3.75
CA VAL A 14 -6.53 3.88 -4.87
C VAL A 14 -5.05 3.91 -4.52
N TRP A 15 -4.71 4.33 -3.30
CA TRP A 15 -3.34 4.33 -2.81
C TRP A 15 -2.75 2.93 -2.78
N LEU A 16 -3.42 1.95 -2.15
CA LEU A 16 -2.92 0.58 -2.09
C LEU A 16 -2.74 -0.06 -3.48
N VAL A 17 -3.67 0.19 -4.40
CA VAL A 17 -3.55 -0.31 -5.79
C VAL A 17 -2.37 0.34 -6.49
N ALA A 18 -2.20 1.66 -6.37
CA ALA A 18 -1.07 2.37 -6.94
C ALA A 18 0.27 1.88 -6.37
N THR A 19 0.37 1.72 -5.05
CA THR A 19 1.59 1.22 -4.40
C THR A 19 1.88 -0.23 -4.83
N GLY A 20 0.86 -1.08 -4.92
CA GLY A 20 1.00 -2.45 -5.42
C GLY A 20 1.51 -2.50 -6.87
N LEU A 21 1.01 -1.62 -7.74
CA LEU A 21 1.49 -1.50 -9.12
C LEU A 21 2.93 -1.02 -9.18
N LEU A 22 3.30 -0.01 -8.40
CA LEU A 22 4.68 0.51 -8.36
C LEU A 22 5.66 -0.58 -7.90
N ILE A 23 5.27 -1.37 -6.91
CA ILE A 23 6.04 -2.53 -6.45
C ILE A 23 6.25 -3.54 -7.58
N LEU A 24 5.17 -3.93 -8.28
CA LEU A 24 5.24 -4.87 -9.40
C LEU A 24 6.13 -4.37 -10.55
N VAL A 25 6.02 -3.08 -10.89
CA VAL A 25 6.87 -2.44 -11.91
C VAL A 25 8.33 -2.42 -11.47
N GLY A 26 8.60 -2.12 -10.19
CA GLY A 26 9.95 -2.15 -9.63
C GLY A 26 10.59 -3.54 -9.72
N ILE A 27 9.85 -4.59 -9.34
CA ILE A 27 10.30 -5.99 -9.45
C ILE A 27 10.54 -6.36 -10.91
N SER A 28 9.62 -6.00 -11.81
CA SER A 28 9.72 -6.31 -13.25
C SER A 28 10.94 -5.63 -13.88
N ASN A 29 11.22 -4.38 -13.53
CA ASN A 29 12.40 -3.66 -14.02
C ASN A 29 13.70 -4.33 -13.56
N VAL A 30 13.77 -4.76 -12.31
CA VAL A 30 14.95 -5.45 -11.80
C VAL A 30 15.11 -6.83 -12.45
N TRP A 31 14.00 -7.52 -12.70
CA TRP A 31 14.04 -8.77 -13.43
C TRP A 31 14.57 -8.60 -14.87
N ILE A 32 14.18 -7.53 -15.56
CA ILE A 32 14.66 -7.24 -16.92
C ILE A 32 16.14 -6.88 -16.93
N LYS A 33 16.61 -6.11 -15.93
CA LYS A 33 18.00 -5.60 -15.89
C LYS A 33 19.00 -6.61 -15.35
N ASP A 34 18.64 -7.26 -14.24
CA ASP A 34 19.54 -8.10 -13.43
C ASP A 34 19.13 -9.57 -13.41
N GLY A 35 18.08 -9.93 -14.17
CA GLY A 35 17.59 -11.30 -14.27
C GLY A 35 16.95 -11.80 -12.96
N PHE A 36 16.78 -13.12 -12.86
CA PHE A 36 16.15 -13.75 -11.70
C PHE A 36 17.00 -13.60 -10.42
N SER A 37 18.32 -13.50 -10.56
CA SER A 37 19.23 -13.27 -9.43
C SER A 37 19.04 -11.89 -8.80
N GLY A 38 18.79 -10.85 -9.61
CA GLY A 38 18.48 -9.51 -9.10
C GLY A 38 17.16 -9.46 -8.34
N VAL A 39 16.15 -10.22 -8.78
CA VAL A 39 14.88 -10.32 -8.03
C VAL A 39 15.10 -11.00 -6.68
N GLN A 40 15.90 -12.06 -6.62
CA GLN A 40 16.26 -12.71 -5.36
C GLN A 40 17.03 -11.78 -4.42
N ASP A 41 17.97 -10.99 -4.94
CA ASP A 41 18.73 -10.02 -4.14
C ASP A 41 17.85 -8.88 -3.63
N LEU A 42 16.91 -8.42 -4.45
CA LEU A 42 15.97 -7.36 -4.13
C LEU A 42 14.93 -7.79 -3.08
N LEU A 43 14.49 -9.05 -3.15
CA LEU A 43 13.62 -9.69 -2.16
C LEU A 43 14.41 -10.33 -1.00
N SER A 44 15.74 -10.31 -1.05
CA SER A 44 16.57 -10.84 0.01
C SER A 44 16.46 -9.93 1.24
N LEU A 45 16.42 -10.55 2.42
CA LEU A 45 16.49 -9.84 3.70
C LEU A 45 17.75 -8.95 3.81
N SER A 46 18.78 -9.22 3.00
CA SER A 46 20.00 -8.40 2.87
C SER A 46 19.69 -6.96 2.44
N ASN A 47 18.68 -6.75 1.59
CA ASN A 47 18.20 -5.44 1.17
C ASN A 47 17.02 -5.00 2.06
N ALA A 48 17.24 -5.02 3.39
CA ALA A 48 16.26 -4.57 4.38
C ALA A 48 15.69 -3.18 4.06
N VAL A 49 16.48 -2.31 3.43
CA VAL A 49 16.06 -0.98 2.97
C VAL A 49 14.87 -1.05 2.02
N ASN A 50 14.88 -1.97 1.05
CA ASN A 50 13.81 -2.07 0.05
C ASN A 50 12.53 -2.65 0.66
N TYR A 51 12.68 -3.64 1.53
CA TYR A 51 11.55 -4.20 2.29
C TYR A 51 10.91 -3.15 3.22
N ILE A 52 11.74 -2.36 3.91
CA ILE A 52 11.29 -1.25 4.77
C ILE A 52 10.60 -0.18 3.91
N ALA A 53 11.15 0.18 2.75
CA ALA A 53 10.55 1.14 1.85
C ALA A 53 9.16 0.69 1.35
N MET A 54 9.02 -0.59 0.97
CA MET A 54 7.74 -1.17 0.58
C MET A 54 6.73 -1.15 1.74
N ALA A 55 7.16 -1.51 2.95
CA ALA A 55 6.31 -1.46 4.13
C ALA A 55 5.83 -0.03 4.42
N ILE A 56 6.73 0.95 4.40
CA ILE A 56 6.40 2.36 4.61
C ILE A 56 5.42 2.86 3.55
N ALA A 57 5.59 2.48 2.28
CA ALA A 57 4.71 2.93 1.21
C ALA A 57 3.27 2.40 1.31
N VAL A 58 3.07 1.23 1.96
CA VAL A 58 1.75 0.61 2.15
C VAL A 58 1.01 1.15 3.37
N ILE A 59 1.74 1.58 4.42
CA ILE A 59 1.15 2.07 5.69
C ILE A 59 0.09 3.16 5.49
N PRO A 60 0.31 4.23 4.69
CA PRO A 60 -0.69 5.27 4.49
C PRO A 60 -2.03 4.74 3.96
N GLY A 61 -2.00 3.80 3.01
CA GLY A 61 -3.21 3.18 2.46
C GLY A 61 -4.00 2.42 3.51
N ILE A 62 -3.31 1.64 4.35
CA ILE A 62 -3.92 0.91 5.48
C ILE A 62 -4.54 1.88 6.49
N VAL A 63 -3.82 2.94 6.86
CA VAL A 63 -4.28 3.95 7.82
C VAL A 63 -5.53 4.65 7.32
N LEU A 64 -5.57 5.04 6.03
CA LEU A 64 -6.75 5.66 5.42
C LEU A 64 -7.96 4.72 5.43
N LEU A 65 -7.77 3.42 5.17
CA LEU A 65 -8.85 2.44 5.25
C LEU A 65 -9.37 2.28 6.68
N LYS A 66 -8.49 2.13 7.67
CA LYS A 66 -8.92 2.06 9.09
C LYS A 66 -9.61 3.32 9.58
N LEU A 67 -9.17 4.49 9.10
CA LEU A 67 -9.83 5.76 9.41
C LEU A 67 -11.23 5.80 8.80
N SER A 68 -11.40 5.32 7.56
CA SER A 68 -12.71 5.23 6.91
C SER A 68 -13.69 4.35 7.67
N GLU A 69 -13.22 3.22 8.20
CA GLU A 69 -14.04 2.30 9.00
C GLU A 69 -14.46 2.91 10.33
N ASN A 70 -13.54 3.59 11.03
CA ASN A 70 -13.85 4.31 12.26
C ASN A 70 -14.86 5.45 12.05
N LEU A 71 -14.74 6.17 10.93
CA LEU A 71 -15.70 7.21 10.58
C LEU A 71 -17.08 6.61 10.27
N ARG A 72 -17.12 5.49 9.53
CA ARG A 72 -18.37 4.81 9.20
C ARG A 72 -19.06 4.20 10.43
N SER A 73 -18.29 3.60 11.34
CA SER A 73 -18.85 3.04 12.59
C SER A 73 -19.49 4.13 13.45
N LYS A 74 -18.81 5.28 13.62
CA LYS A 74 -19.33 6.43 14.36
C LYS A 74 -20.60 7.05 13.75
N VAL A 75 -20.78 6.97 12.44
CA VAL A 75 -22.05 7.37 11.80
C VAL A 75 -23.15 6.39 12.15
N LYS A 76 -22.89 5.09 12.01
CA LYS A 76 -23.89 4.03 12.27
C LYS A 76 -24.38 4.02 13.72
N THR A 77 -23.55 4.40 14.69
CA THR A 77 -23.95 4.47 16.11
C THR A 77 -24.75 5.73 16.47
N ARG A 78 -24.86 6.72 15.56
CA ARG A 78 -25.61 7.97 15.77
C ARG A 78 -26.96 8.01 15.05
N GLU A 79 -27.27 6.99 14.25
CA GLU A 79 -28.59 6.73 13.67
C GLU A 79 -29.37 5.80 14.60
#